data_AF-A0A255RA20-F1
#
_entry.id   AF-A0A255RA20-F1
#
_cell.length_a   1.000
_cell.length_b   1.000
_cell.length_c   1.000
_cell.angle_alpha   90.00
_cell.angle_beta   90.00
_cell.angle_gamma   90.00
#
_symmetry.space_group_name_H-M   'P 1'
#
loop_
_entity.id
_entity.type
_entity.pdbx_description
1 polymer ?
#
loop_
_entity_poly.entity_id
_entity_poly.type
_entity_poly.pdbx_seq_one_letter_code
_entity_poly.pdbx_strand_id
1 'polypeptide(L)'
;MHSPSDERPDDSQSGVASSDPHSDKYNDPRVKITKRGILLGLFVIAFGIVGGGLSIWARRTKSEQTTKFWGEQVVTAFQLAEEIELFPPPNDDGEPVASVRLSGMPGLGHLRHMFLDDRSYDWDSVVDEGFNHEPQSELIVLKWSDPTGNRFPEFKVAVDPLDGWVGVLPGKAKVRLNERFREAVPSYLKQIADFEPQRVENRKDPIVSPEG
;
A
#
# COMPACT_ATOMS: atom_id res chain seq x y z
N MET A 1 -100.63 28.50 18.70
CA MET A 1 -99.35 28.61 17.96
C MET A 1 -98.70 27.23 17.95
N HIS A 2 -98.24 26.82 16.77
CA HIS A 2 -97.80 25.47 16.40
C HIS A 2 -96.75 24.86 17.36
N SER A 3 -96.88 23.56 17.62
CA SER A 3 -95.76 22.69 17.99
C SER A 3 -95.88 21.39 17.19
N PRO A 4 -94.88 21.07 16.34
CA PRO A 4 -94.93 19.92 15.45
C PRO A 4 -94.30 18.66 16.06
N SER A 5 -94.94 17.55 15.72
CA SER A 5 -94.41 16.26 15.24
C SER A 5 -93.12 15.69 15.84
N ASP A 6 -93.34 14.65 16.64
CA ASP A 6 -92.93 13.24 16.45
C ASP A 6 -92.05 12.85 15.24
N GLU A 7 -91.33 11.72 15.43
CA GLU A 7 -90.47 10.92 14.53
C GLU A 7 -88.94 11.17 14.56
N ARG A 8 -88.23 10.23 15.22
CA ARG A 8 -86.83 9.86 14.93
C ARG A 8 -86.67 8.33 14.94
N PRO A 9 -86.39 7.72 13.79
CA PRO A 9 -85.46 6.59 13.64
C PRO A 9 -84.17 7.13 12.96
N ASP A 10 -83.04 6.46 12.79
CA ASP A 10 -82.62 5.07 12.94
C ASP A 10 -81.08 5.08 13.06
N ASP A 11 -80.52 3.97 13.52
CA ASP A 11 -79.09 3.65 13.51
C ASP A 11 -78.47 3.79 12.12
N SER A 12 -77.23 4.29 12.05
CA SER A 12 -76.23 3.88 11.04
C SER A 12 -74.84 4.42 11.39
N GLN A 13 -74.07 3.61 12.11
CA GLN A 13 -72.61 3.62 12.04
C GLN A 13 -72.18 3.45 10.58
N SER A 14 -71.55 4.47 10.00
CA SER A 14 -70.68 4.30 8.83
C SER A 14 -69.28 4.71 9.23
N GLY A 15 -68.48 3.71 9.62
CA GLY A 15 -67.04 3.85 9.74
C GLY A 15 -66.48 4.26 8.38
N VAL A 16 -66.01 5.49 8.28
CA VAL A 16 -65.17 5.93 7.16
C VAL A 16 -63.83 5.26 7.37
N ALA A 17 -63.62 4.14 6.66
CA ALA A 17 -62.30 3.58 6.47
C ALA A 17 -61.42 4.69 5.91
N SER A 18 -60.41 5.10 6.68
CA SER A 18 -59.36 5.99 6.23
C SER A 18 -58.55 5.26 5.17
N SER A 19 -58.95 5.41 3.91
CA SER A 19 -58.15 5.01 2.75
C SER A 19 -56.86 5.82 2.78
N ASP A 20 -55.75 5.15 3.09
CA ASP A 20 -54.42 5.74 3.13
C ASP A 20 -54.08 6.33 1.73
N PRO A 21 -53.93 7.67 1.59
CA PRO A 21 -53.80 8.34 0.29
C PRO A 21 -52.45 8.10 -0.40
N HIS A 22 -51.62 7.19 0.10
CA HIS A 22 -50.31 6.85 -0.44
C HIS A 22 -50.20 5.43 -1.02
N SER A 23 -51.27 4.63 -1.06
CA SER A 23 -51.23 3.29 -1.68
C SER A 23 -50.86 3.30 -3.17
N ASP A 24 -51.15 4.40 -3.86
CA ASP A 24 -51.08 4.45 -5.32
C ASP A 24 -49.67 4.84 -5.82
N LYS A 25 -48.82 5.38 -4.94
CA LYS A 25 -47.47 5.85 -5.30
C LYS A 25 -46.48 4.71 -5.53
N TYR A 26 -46.74 3.53 -4.95
CA TYR A 26 -45.89 2.34 -5.11
C TYR A 26 -46.37 1.39 -6.20
N ASN A 27 -47.46 1.74 -6.89
CA ASN A 27 -48.15 0.86 -7.84
C ASN A 27 -48.18 1.48 -9.25
N ASP A 28 -47.04 1.98 -9.75
CA ASP A 28 -46.93 2.44 -11.14
C ASP A 28 -46.93 1.21 -12.09
N PRO A 29 -47.99 0.99 -12.88
CA PRO A 29 -48.16 -0.21 -13.72
C PRO A 29 -47.17 -0.28 -14.90
N ARG A 30 -46.31 0.73 -15.06
CA ARG A 30 -45.27 0.78 -16.09
C ARG A 30 -44.03 -0.02 -15.71
N VAL A 31 -43.80 -0.27 -14.42
CA VAL A 31 -42.72 -1.14 -13.96
C VAL A 31 -43.24 -2.57 -13.86
N LYS A 32 -43.47 -3.20 -15.02
CA LYS A 32 -43.74 -4.64 -15.07
C LYS A 32 -42.45 -5.37 -14.74
N ILE A 33 -42.31 -5.80 -13.49
CA ILE A 33 -41.25 -6.71 -13.05
C ILE A 33 -41.38 -7.99 -13.88
N THR A 34 -40.67 -8.03 -15.00
CA THR A 34 -40.69 -9.13 -15.94
C THR A 34 -39.73 -10.19 -15.38
N LYS A 35 -40.09 -11.48 -15.43
CA LYS A 35 -39.19 -12.58 -14.97
C LYS A 35 -37.79 -12.46 -15.58
N ARG A 36 -37.70 -11.96 -16.82
CA ARG A 36 -36.43 -11.65 -17.52
C ARG A 36 -35.63 -10.51 -16.86
N GLY A 37 -36.29 -9.48 -16.35
CA GLY A 37 -35.64 -8.37 -15.65
C GLY A 37 -35.08 -8.78 -14.29
N ILE A 38 -35.80 -9.62 -13.53
CA ILE A 38 -35.27 -10.22 -12.30
C ILE A 38 -34.06 -11.11 -12.63
N LEU A 39 -34.15 -11.93 -13.69
CA LEU A 39 -33.06 -12.83 -14.09
C LEU A 39 -31.82 -12.05 -14.55
N LEU A 40 -32.00 -10.93 -15.26
CA LEU A 40 -30.92 -10.01 -15.62
C LEU A 40 -30.29 -9.38 -14.38
N GLY A 41 -31.11 -8.94 -13.42
CA GLY A 41 -30.63 -8.39 -12.14
C GLY A 41 -29.80 -9.40 -11.36
N LEU A 42 -30.28 -10.63 -11.23
CA LEU A 42 -29.54 -11.73 -10.59
C LEU A 42 -28.23 -12.04 -11.32
N PHE A 43 -28.23 -12.01 -12.66
CA PHE A 43 -27.03 -12.23 -13.45
C PHE A 43 -25.97 -11.15 -13.20
N VAL A 44 -26.36 -9.87 -13.19
CA VAL A 44 -25.44 -8.77 -12.90
C VAL A 44 -24.85 -8.88 -11.49
N ILE A 45 -25.68 -9.23 -10.50
CA ILE A 45 -25.21 -9.45 -9.12
C ILE A 45 -24.21 -10.61 -9.06
N ALA A 46 -24.55 -11.76 -9.67
CA ALA A 46 -23.66 -12.91 -9.71
C ALA A 46 -22.34 -12.59 -10.42
N PHE A 47 -22.39 -11.87 -11.53
CA PHE A 47 -21.20 -11.44 -12.27
C PHE A 47 -20.34 -10.48 -11.44
N GLY A 48 -20.95 -9.57 -10.69
CA GLY A 48 -20.25 -8.67 -9.77
C GLY A 48 -19.51 -9.44 -8.66
N ILE A 49 -20.14 -10.44 -8.07
CA ILE A 49 -19.53 -11.29 -7.03
C ILE A 49 -18.35 -12.08 -7.61
N VAL A 50 -18.55 -12.74 -8.76
CA VAL A 50 -17.50 -13.52 -9.43
C VAL A 50 -16.34 -12.63 -9.85
N GLY A 51 -16.62 -11.48 -10.48
CA GLY A 51 -15.61 -10.51 -10.88
C GLY A 51 -14.83 -9.94 -9.69
N GLY A 52 -15.52 -9.63 -8.59
CA GLY A 52 -14.89 -9.21 -7.33
C GLY A 52 -13.98 -10.30 -6.74
N GLY A 53 -14.45 -11.55 -6.71
CA GLY A 53 -13.67 -12.70 -6.25
C GLY A 53 -12.41 -12.92 -7.10
N LEU A 54 -12.53 -12.91 -8.42
CA LEU A 54 -11.40 -13.03 -9.35
C LEU A 54 -10.40 -11.88 -9.20
N SER A 55 -10.89 -10.65 -9.00
CA SER A 55 -10.04 -9.47 -8.78
C SER A 55 -9.20 -9.57 -7.51
N ILE A 56 -9.80 -10.03 -6.41
CA ILE A 56 -9.09 -10.23 -5.14
C ILE A 56 -8.07 -11.37 -5.27
N TRP A 57 -8.46 -12.49 -5.89
CA TRP A 57 -7.56 -13.62 -6.08
C TRP A 57 -6.33 -13.23 -6.91
N ALA A 58 -6.53 -12.53 -8.03
CA ALA A 58 -5.45 -12.06 -8.90
C ALA A 58 -4.52 -11.02 -8.24
N ARG A 59 -4.99 -10.31 -7.19
CA ARG A 59 -4.11 -9.46 -6.36
C ARG A 59 -3.34 -10.27 -5.34
N ARG A 60 -3.98 -11.26 -4.71
CA ARG A 60 -3.38 -12.08 -3.66
C ARG A 60 -2.22 -12.91 -4.19
N THR A 61 -2.37 -13.49 -5.37
CA THR A 61 -1.29 -14.25 -6.05
C THR A 61 -0.07 -13.40 -6.41
N LYS A 62 -0.18 -12.07 -6.44
CA LYS A 62 0.94 -11.15 -6.75
C LYS A 62 1.76 -10.74 -5.53
N SER A 63 1.48 -11.27 -4.36
CA SER A 63 2.29 -11.02 -3.16
C SER A 63 2.74 -12.28 -2.45
N GLU A 64 2.44 -13.46 -3.01
CA GLU A 64 2.79 -14.74 -2.39
C GLU A 64 4.30 -14.95 -2.38
N GLN A 65 5.00 -14.60 -3.48
CA GLN A 65 6.44 -14.83 -3.58
C GLN A 65 7.22 -13.83 -2.73
N THR A 66 6.87 -12.55 -2.79
CA THR A 66 7.42 -11.50 -1.92
C THR A 66 7.24 -11.84 -0.45
N THR A 67 6.03 -12.24 -0.04
CA THR A 67 5.77 -12.57 1.37
C THR A 67 6.53 -13.83 1.79
N LYS A 68 6.64 -14.83 0.91
CA LYS A 68 7.41 -16.06 1.18
C LYS A 68 8.90 -15.79 1.33
N PHE A 69 9.48 -14.94 0.49
CA PHE A 69 10.90 -14.62 0.48
C PHE A 69 11.29 -13.69 1.65
N TRP A 70 10.57 -12.58 1.81
CA TRP A 70 10.90 -11.56 2.81
C TRP A 70 10.38 -11.92 4.21
N GLY A 71 9.29 -12.68 4.29
CA GLY A 71 8.57 -12.93 5.54
C GLY A 71 7.65 -11.77 5.94
N GLU A 72 6.63 -12.08 6.76
CA GLU A 72 5.57 -11.12 7.12
C GLU A 72 6.10 -9.88 7.84
N GLN A 73 7.13 -10.02 8.68
CA GLN A 73 7.68 -8.89 9.44
C GLN A 73 8.36 -7.86 8.54
N VAL A 74 9.13 -8.33 7.55
CA VAL A 74 9.83 -7.45 6.60
C VAL A 74 8.82 -6.78 5.67
N VAL A 75 7.82 -7.52 5.19
CA VAL A 75 6.71 -6.95 4.40
C VAL A 75 5.96 -5.87 5.18
N THR A 76 5.64 -6.14 6.45
CA THR A 76 4.97 -5.17 7.34
C THR A 76 5.82 -3.91 7.48
N ALA A 77 7.12 -4.06 7.62
CA ALA A 77 8.02 -2.93 7.72
C ALA A 77 8.12 -2.12 6.43
N PHE A 78 8.18 -2.76 5.27
CA PHE A 78 8.13 -2.03 3.99
C PHE A 78 6.87 -1.16 3.85
N GLN A 79 5.76 -1.60 4.45
CA GLN A 79 4.50 -0.86 4.45
C GLN A 79 4.47 0.26 5.51
N LEU A 80 4.99 -0.02 6.71
CA LEU A 80 4.70 0.79 7.91
C LEU A 80 5.88 1.60 8.44
N ALA A 81 7.10 1.35 7.96
CA ALA A 81 8.28 2.01 8.50
C ALA A 81 8.15 3.53 8.51
N GLU A 82 8.47 4.10 9.65
CA GLU A 82 8.52 5.54 9.83
C GLU A 82 9.84 6.08 9.28
N GLU A 83 10.93 5.37 9.55
CA GLU A 83 12.27 5.79 9.18
C GLU A 83 12.98 4.80 8.26
N ILE A 84 13.66 5.34 7.25
CA ILE A 84 14.52 4.60 6.34
C ILE A 84 15.83 5.34 6.25
N GLU A 85 16.93 4.66 6.55
CA GLU A 85 18.28 5.20 6.47
C GLU A 85 19.08 4.42 5.43
N LEU A 86 19.81 5.15 4.59
CA LEU A 86 20.72 4.62 3.59
C LEU A 86 22.15 4.68 4.13
N PHE A 87 22.82 3.54 4.09
CA PHE A 87 24.25 3.39 4.36
C PHE A 87 24.91 3.11 3.01
N PRO A 88 25.66 4.09 2.46
CA PRO A 88 26.35 3.89 1.20
C PRO A 88 27.49 2.87 1.36
N PRO A 89 27.99 2.28 0.26
CA PRO A 89 29.24 1.56 0.31
C PRO A 89 30.37 2.48 0.79
N PRO A 90 31.46 1.93 1.35
CA PRO A 90 32.66 2.71 1.67
C PRO A 90 33.19 3.43 0.42
N ASN A 91 33.87 4.56 0.60
CA ASN A 91 34.57 5.23 -0.50
C ASN A 91 35.76 4.39 -0.99
N ASP A 92 36.38 4.79 -2.11
CA ASP A 92 37.54 4.10 -2.71
C ASP A 92 38.72 3.94 -1.72
N ASP A 93 38.84 4.84 -0.74
CA ASP A 93 39.85 4.78 0.33
C ASP A 93 39.47 3.81 1.48
N GLY A 94 38.32 3.16 1.40
CA GLY A 94 37.77 2.26 2.42
C GLY A 94 37.10 2.96 3.61
N GLU A 95 37.03 4.29 3.58
CA GLU A 95 36.43 5.09 4.66
C GLU A 95 34.89 5.02 4.64
N PRO A 96 34.23 4.86 5.82
CA PRO A 96 32.79 4.85 5.91
C PRO A 96 32.17 6.19 5.49
N VAL A 97 31.18 6.13 4.61
CA VAL A 97 30.38 7.29 4.24
C VAL A 97 29.28 7.52 5.28
N ALA A 98 28.99 8.79 5.58
CA ALA A 98 27.89 9.13 6.49
C ALA A 98 26.55 8.58 5.97
N SER A 99 25.76 8.01 6.89
CA SER A 99 24.42 7.52 6.56
C SER A 99 23.48 8.67 6.21
N VAL A 100 22.60 8.44 5.23
CA VAL A 100 21.63 9.41 4.74
C VAL A 100 20.22 9.01 5.18
N ARG A 101 19.50 9.90 5.86
CA ARG A 101 18.10 9.66 6.25
C ARG A 101 17.19 9.89 5.04
N LEU A 102 16.54 8.84 4.57
CA LEU A 102 15.63 8.88 3.41
C LEU A 102 14.20 9.28 3.79
N SER A 103 13.86 9.31 5.09
CA SER A 103 12.50 9.59 5.56
C SER A 103 11.99 10.95 5.07
N GLY A 104 10.90 10.95 4.29
CA GLY A 104 10.32 12.17 3.72
C GLY A 104 10.88 12.58 2.35
N MET A 105 11.85 11.84 1.80
CA MET A 105 12.37 12.11 0.46
C MET A 105 11.36 11.72 -0.63
N PRO A 106 11.26 12.50 -1.72
CA PRO A 106 10.46 12.13 -2.88
C PRO A 106 11.00 10.84 -3.52
N GLY A 107 10.10 9.91 -3.86
CA GLY A 107 10.45 8.61 -4.46
C GLY A 107 10.46 7.43 -3.48
N LEU A 108 10.46 7.67 -2.17
CA LEU A 108 10.44 6.59 -1.16
C LEU A 108 9.20 5.69 -1.25
N GLY A 109 8.06 6.26 -1.64
CA GLY A 109 6.84 5.48 -1.91
C GLY A 109 7.01 4.50 -3.08
N HIS A 110 7.76 4.88 -4.12
CA HIS A 110 8.08 4.00 -5.23
C HIS A 110 9.05 2.90 -4.80
N LEU A 111 10.06 3.24 -3.99
CA LEU A 111 11.00 2.27 -3.44
C LEU A 111 10.27 1.21 -2.60
N ARG A 112 9.37 1.65 -1.70
CA ARG A 112 8.50 0.75 -0.90
C ARG A 112 7.65 -0.14 -1.79
N HIS A 113 7.00 0.43 -2.79
CA HIS A 113 6.16 -0.34 -3.70
C HIS A 113 6.98 -1.37 -4.49
N MET A 114 8.18 -0.99 -4.95
CA MET A 114 9.10 -1.89 -5.65
C MET A 114 9.46 -3.09 -4.78
N PHE A 115 9.79 -2.89 -3.49
CA PHE A 115 10.08 -3.99 -2.57
C PHE A 115 8.87 -4.89 -2.24
N LEU A 116 7.65 -4.43 -2.53
CA LEU A 116 6.41 -5.16 -2.24
C LEU A 116 5.79 -5.82 -3.48
N ASP A 117 6.24 -5.46 -4.69
CA ASP A 117 5.69 -5.97 -5.95
C ASP A 117 6.46 -7.21 -6.39
N ASP A 118 5.77 -8.35 -6.50
CA ASP A 118 6.34 -9.60 -7.02
C ASP A 118 7.02 -9.40 -8.38
N ARG A 119 6.55 -8.45 -9.19
CA ARG A 119 7.09 -8.22 -10.54
C ARG A 119 8.46 -7.57 -10.52
N SER A 120 8.89 -7.00 -9.41
CA SER A 120 10.19 -6.32 -9.28
C SER A 120 11.37 -7.29 -9.28
N TYR A 121 11.10 -8.58 -9.10
CA TYR A 121 12.10 -9.61 -8.88
C TYR A 121 12.14 -10.62 -10.02
N ASP A 122 13.33 -11.18 -10.23
CA ASP A 122 13.54 -12.38 -11.01
C ASP A 122 13.53 -13.58 -10.05
N TRP A 123 12.36 -14.18 -9.83
CA TRP A 123 12.18 -15.23 -8.82
C TRP A 123 12.90 -16.54 -9.14
N ASP A 124 13.26 -16.77 -10.40
CA ASP A 124 14.07 -17.92 -10.80
C ASP A 124 15.55 -17.76 -10.39
N SER A 125 15.94 -16.56 -9.96
CA SER A 125 17.31 -16.25 -9.50
C SER A 125 17.54 -16.45 -8.00
N VAL A 126 16.53 -16.86 -7.22
CA VAL A 126 16.67 -16.99 -5.75
C VAL A 126 17.82 -17.92 -5.40
N VAL A 127 18.72 -17.45 -4.54
CA VAL A 127 19.82 -18.25 -3.98
C VAL A 127 19.68 -18.28 -2.47
N ASP A 128 19.77 -19.48 -1.88
CA ASP A 128 19.78 -19.73 -0.43
C ASP A 128 21.16 -19.42 0.20
N GLU A 129 21.75 -18.31 -0.23
CA GLU A 129 22.96 -17.72 0.30
C GLU A 129 22.74 -16.21 0.40
N GLY A 130 22.55 -15.72 1.63
CA GLY A 130 22.37 -14.29 1.86
C GLY A 130 23.66 -13.50 1.70
N PHE A 131 23.59 -12.21 1.98
CA PHE A 131 24.79 -11.40 2.08
C PHE A 131 25.53 -11.73 3.38
N ASN A 132 26.81 -12.08 3.25
CA ASN A 132 27.70 -12.20 4.40
C ASN A 132 28.05 -10.79 4.89
N HIS A 133 28.07 -10.61 6.20
CA HIS A 133 28.29 -9.30 6.82
C HIS A 133 29.78 -8.94 6.79
N GLU A 134 30.33 -8.71 5.60
CA GLU A 134 31.70 -8.24 5.46
C GLU A 134 31.74 -6.70 5.57
N PRO A 135 32.59 -6.14 6.44
CA PRO A 135 32.63 -4.70 6.72
C PRO A 135 33.10 -3.83 5.54
N GLN A 136 33.60 -4.44 4.45
CA GLN A 136 34.05 -3.76 3.23
C GLN A 136 33.16 -4.08 2.02
N SER A 137 31.96 -4.64 2.23
CA SER A 137 31.09 -4.99 1.12
C SER A 137 30.67 -3.73 0.35
N GLU A 138 30.77 -3.74 -0.99
CA GLU A 138 30.29 -2.68 -1.90
C GLU A 138 28.75 -2.55 -1.94
N LEU A 139 28.07 -3.04 -0.90
CA LEU A 139 26.61 -3.08 -0.80
C LEU A 139 26.08 -1.73 -0.33
N ILE A 140 24.97 -1.32 -0.92
CA ILE A 140 24.13 -0.26 -0.36
C ILE A 140 23.20 -0.90 0.65
N VAL A 141 23.19 -0.39 1.89
CA VAL A 141 22.35 -0.96 2.95
C VAL A 141 21.23 0.01 3.34
N LEU A 142 20.00 -0.46 3.31
CA LEU A 142 18.82 0.26 3.77
C LEU A 142 18.39 -0.27 5.13
N LYS A 143 18.43 0.58 6.15
CA LYS A 143 17.90 0.26 7.48
C LYS A 143 16.47 0.77 7.59
N TRP A 144 15.59 -0.07 8.12
CA TRP A 144 14.17 0.21 8.28
C TRP A 144 13.82 0.17 9.76
N SER A 145 13.23 1.25 10.27
CA SER A 145 12.87 1.38 11.69
C SER A 145 11.50 2.04 11.89
N ASP A 146 10.93 1.78 13.06
CA ASP A 146 9.66 2.34 13.52
C ASP A 146 9.81 2.76 15.00
N PRO A 147 10.63 3.78 15.29
CA PRO A 147 11.03 4.13 16.65
C PRO A 147 9.83 4.50 17.54
N THR A 148 8.80 5.11 16.94
CA THR A 148 7.59 5.51 17.66
C THR A 148 6.62 4.35 17.84
N GLY A 149 6.32 3.63 16.76
CA GLY A 149 5.27 2.60 16.75
C GLY A 149 5.70 1.24 17.27
N ASN A 150 6.99 0.89 17.17
CA ASN A 150 7.55 -0.41 17.52
C ASN A 150 6.75 -1.61 16.96
N ARG A 151 6.16 -1.46 15.78
CA ARG A 151 5.26 -2.47 15.17
C ARG A 151 6.01 -3.66 14.59
N PHE A 152 7.30 -3.50 14.31
CA PHE A 152 8.19 -4.53 13.78
C PHE A 152 9.62 -4.28 14.28
N PRO A 153 10.49 -5.31 14.37
CA PRO A 153 11.89 -5.13 14.74
C PRO A 153 12.68 -4.45 13.63
N GLU A 154 13.67 -3.63 14.01
CA GLU A 154 14.60 -3.04 13.05
C GLU A 154 15.33 -4.12 12.24
N PHE A 155 15.50 -3.89 10.94
CA PHE A 155 16.27 -4.76 10.06
C PHE A 155 16.93 -3.96 8.95
N LYS A 156 17.86 -4.62 8.25
CA LYS A 156 18.63 -4.07 7.15
C LYS A 156 18.36 -4.85 5.89
N VAL A 157 18.26 -4.16 4.76
CA VAL A 157 18.20 -4.74 3.42
C VAL A 157 19.46 -4.32 2.68
N ALA A 158 20.24 -5.28 2.23
CA ALA A 158 21.34 -5.00 1.31
C ALA A 158 20.84 -4.99 -0.13
N VAL A 159 21.44 -4.11 -0.91
CA VAL A 159 21.30 -3.99 -2.35
C VAL A 159 22.70 -4.01 -2.95
N ASP A 160 22.99 -5.01 -3.76
CA ASP A 160 24.19 -5.07 -4.58
C ASP A 160 24.01 -4.12 -5.76
N PRO A 161 24.83 -3.06 -5.87
CA PRO A 161 24.67 -2.06 -6.90
C PRO A 161 25.12 -2.51 -8.29
N LEU A 162 25.87 -3.61 -8.41
CA LEU A 162 26.41 -4.11 -9.68
C LEU A 162 25.42 -5.07 -10.35
N ASP A 163 24.99 -6.09 -9.60
CA ASP A 163 24.17 -7.16 -10.13
C ASP A 163 22.67 -7.03 -9.78
N GLY A 164 22.33 -6.06 -8.93
CA GLY A 164 20.96 -5.83 -8.46
C GLY A 164 20.42 -6.95 -7.56
N TRP A 165 21.30 -7.67 -6.85
CA TRP A 165 20.89 -8.60 -5.81
C TRP A 165 20.34 -7.85 -4.61
N VAL A 166 19.28 -8.36 -4.00
CA VAL A 166 18.71 -7.81 -2.77
C VAL A 166 18.37 -8.90 -1.77
N GLY A 167 18.46 -8.57 -0.49
CA GLY A 167 18.24 -9.51 0.60
C GLY A 167 18.36 -8.85 1.97
N VAL A 168 17.86 -9.53 3.00
CA VAL A 168 17.97 -9.06 4.39
C VAL A 168 19.42 -9.24 4.89
N LEU A 169 19.84 -8.39 5.83
CA LEU A 169 21.12 -8.48 6.53
C LEU A 169 20.94 -8.64 8.05
N PRO A 170 21.58 -9.64 8.70
CA PRO A 170 22.14 -10.83 8.06
C PRO A 170 21.01 -11.69 7.46
N GLY A 171 21.26 -12.28 6.29
CA GLY A 171 20.23 -13.00 5.53
C GLY A 171 20.63 -14.42 5.20
N LYS A 172 19.62 -15.24 4.88
CA LYS A 172 19.82 -16.61 4.40
C LYS A 172 19.61 -16.75 2.90
N ALA A 173 19.04 -15.75 2.26
CA ALA A 173 18.75 -15.78 0.84
C ALA A 173 18.86 -14.38 0.25
N LYS A 174 19.10 -14.35 -1.06
CA LYS A 174 19.07 -13.15 -1.90
C LYS A 174 18.34 -13.47 -3.20
N VAL A 175 17.74 -12.45 -3.78
CA VAL A 175 17.03 -12.53 -5.06
C VAL A 175 17.47 -11.36 -5.94
N ARG A 176 17.54 -11.57 -7.25
CA ARG A 176 17.90 -10.51 -8.17
C ARG A 176 16.68 -9.68 -8.53
N LEU A 177 16.87 -8.37 -8.66
CA LEU A 177 15.89 -7.49 -9.29
C LEU A 177 15.76 -7.84 -10.77
N ASN A 178 14.55 -7.67 -11.30
CA ASN A 178 14.29 -7.82 -12.72
C ASN A 178 15.11 -6.81 -13.54
N GLU A 179 15.15 -7.00 -14.87
CA GLU A 179 15.93 -6.15 -15.77
C GLU A 179 15.63 -4.64 -15.62
N ARG A 180 14.36 -4.27 -15.41
CA ARG A 180 13.95 -2.87 -15.26
C ARG A 180 14.52 -2.22 -13.99
N PHE A 181 14.54 -2.94 -12.88
CA PHE A 181 14.93 -2.37 -11.58
C PHE A 181 16.40 -2.62 -11.22
N ARG A 182 17.05 -3.57 -11.88
CA ARG A 182 18.45 -3.94 -11.67
C ARG A 182 19.40 -2.74 -11.75
N GLU A 183 19.21 -1.88 -12.75
CA GLU A 183 20.05 -0.68 -12.92
C GLU A 183 19.44 0.55 -12.24
N ALA A 184 18.12 0.69 -12.30
CA ALA A 184 17.42 1.89 -11.84
C ALA A 184 17.49 2.09 -10.32
N VAL A 185 17.36 1.01 -9.54
CA VAL A 185 17.33 1.09 -8.08
C VAL A 185 18.72 1.47 -7.53
N PRO A 186 19.81 0.76 -7.86
CA PRO A 186 21.16 1.18 -7.44
C PRO A 186 21.50 2.61 -7.85
N SER A 187 21.19 2.99 -9.10
CA SER A 187 21.48 4.33 -9.60
C SER A 187 20.75 5.42 -8.82
N TYR A 188 19.46 5.21 -8.52
CA TYR A 188 18.67 6.12 -7.68
C TYR A 188 19.24 6.23 -6.27
N LEU A 189 19.63 5.11 -5.66
CA LEU A 189 20.19 5.08 -4.31
C LEU A 189 21.57 5.77 -4.24
N LYS A 190 22.43 5.55 -5.25
CA LYS A 190 23.73 6.25 -5.38
C LYS A 190 23.51 7.75 -5.54
N GLN A 191 22.60 8.16 -6.41
CA GLN A 191 22.29 9.57 -6.61
C GLN A 191 21.87 10.25 -5.30
N ILE A 192 21.02 9.61 -4.50
CA ILE A 192 20.65 10.14 -3.18
C ILE A 192 21.86 10.22 -2.24
N ALA A 193 22.67 9.17 -2.22
CA ALA A 193 23.87 9.10 -1.40
C ALA A 193 24.86 10.22 -1.74
N ASP A 194 24.94 10.68 -2.99
CA ASP A 194 25.84 11.76 -3.41
C ASP A 194 25.29 13.17 -3.09
N PHE A 195 23.97 13.37 -3.16
CA PHE A 195 23.34 14.70 -2.99
C PHE A 195 23.29 15.19 -1.54
N GLU A 196 23.10 14.29 -0.57
CA GLU A 196 22.96 14.66 0.85
C GLU A 196 24.30 15.05 1.53
N PRO A 197 25.43 14.37 1.29
CA PRO A 197 26.74 14.81 1.76
C PRO A 197 27.06 16.25 1.33
N GLN A 198 26.78 16.61 0.07
CA GLN A 198 26.98 17.99 -0.41
C GLN A 198 26.17 19.02 0.35
N ARG A 199 24.97 18.67 0.86
CA ARG A 199 24.16 19.59 1.68
C ARG A 199 24.69 19.71 3.11
N VAL A 200 25.22 18.63 3.67
CA VAL A 200 25.81 18.63 5.01
C VAL A 200 27.15 19.37 5.03
N GLU A 201 27.99 19.20 4.00
CA GLU A 201 29.25 19.94 3.83
C GLU A 201 28.99 21.43 3.64
N ASN A 202 28.07 21.82 2.74
CA ASN A 202 27.71 23.24 2.53
C ASN A 202 27.08 23.92 3.76
N ARG A 203 26.62 23.15 4.76
CA ARG A 203 26.13 23.70 6.04
C ARG A 203 27.24 23.91 7.06
N LYS A 204 28.41 23.29 6.86
CA LYS A 204 29.56 23.35 7.78
C LYS A 204 30.52 24.49 7.48
N ASP A 205 30.24 25.38 6.54
CA ASP A 205 30.92 26.67 6.43
C ASP A 205 30.24 27.68 7.37
N PRO A 206 30.71 27.88 8.62
CA PRO A 206 30.35 29.08 9.34
C PRO A 206 30.92 30.25 8.54
N ILE A 207 30.04 31.19 8.20
CA ILE A 207 30.44 32.54 7.82
C ILE A 207 31.28 33.07 8.98
N VAL A 208 32.60 32.93 8.88
CA VAL A 208 33.55 33.67 9.70
C VAL A 208 33.46 35.09 9.16
N SER A 209 32.57 35.89 9.75
CA SER A 209 32.62 37.34 9.60
C SER A 209 34.00 37.79 10.07
N PRO A 210 34.84 38.38 9.20
CA PRO A 210 36.05 39.03 9.69
C PRO A 210 35.61 40.19 10.59
N GLU A 211 36.12 40.18 11.82
CA GLU A 211 35.95 41.27 12.77
C GLU A 211 36.34 42.61 12.14
N GLY A 212 35.51 43.63 12.39
CA GLY A 212 35.76 45.03 12.11
C GLY A 212 35.14 45.88 13.20
#